data_AF-A0A4Q2YHT8-F1
#
_entry.id   AF-A0A4Q2YHT8-F1
#
_cell.length_a   1.000
_cell.length_b   1.000
_cell.length_c   1.000
_cell.angle_alpha   90.00
_cell.angle_beta   90.00
_cell.angle_gamma   90.00
#
_symmetry.space_group_name_H-M   'P 1'
#
loop_
_entity.id
_entity.type
_entity.pdbx_description
1 polymer ?
#
loop_
_entity_poly.entity_id
_entity_poly.type
_entity_poly.pdbx_seq_one_letter_code
_entity_poly.pdbx_strand_id
1 'polypeptide(L)'
;MDIRTGLNNLAITSVTYTIGGSTVAQLTEASGVTNVGDSPVYLKSVGTASGPDLTFFNTAGAKVFNVNPELGTTGGVGVFDNGVTTPSNAGLSAYAAAVEGTSMDTDIRNFGYHDYLSPGPTDPAVADLDLQFAKAMNLTDYLVVTERWGNSSFQLLALAADGEPYVGANI
;
A
#
# COMPACT_ATOMS: atom_id res chain seq x y z
N MET A 1 10.40 -11.74 -18.72
CA MET A 1 11.58 -11.31 -17.92
C MET A 1 11.33 -11.85 -16.52
N ASP A 2 12.23 -12.66 -15.97
CA ASP A 2 12.03 -13.23 -14.63
C ASP A 2 12.27 -12.17 -13.55
N ILE A 3 11.26 -11.95 -12.70
CA ILE A 3 11.35 -11.14 -11.49
C ILE A 3 12.23 -11.91 -10.49
N ARG A 4 13.35 -11.33 -10.05
CA ARG A 4 14.29 -11.92 -9.09
C ARG A 4 14.07 -11.32 -7.71
N THR A 5 13.76 -12.15 -6.72
CA THR A 5 13.54 -11.72 -5.34
C THR A 5 14.72 -10.91 -4.80
N GLY A 6 14.45 -9.77 -4.15
CA GLY A 6 15.46 -8.93 -3.51
C GLY A 6 16.25 -7.99 -4.42
N LEU A 7 15.87 -7.85 -5.70
CA LEU A 7 16.46 -6.89 -6.64
C LEU A 7 15.39 -5.95 -7.20
N ASN A 8 15.77 -4.70 -7.52
CA ASN A 8 14.95 -3.81 -8.34
C ASN A 8 14.87 -4.41 -9.76
N ASN A 9 13.86 -5.23 -9.99
CA ASN A 9 13.74 -6.04 -11.20
C ASN A 9 13.39 -5.23 -12.44
N LEU A 10 12.90 -4.01 -12.25
CA LEU A 10 12.47 -3.13 -13.32
C LEU A 10 12.69 -1.67 -12.91
N ALA A 11 13.46 -0.94 -13.71
CA ALA A 11 13.65 0.49 -13.47
C ALA A 11 12.35 1.26 -13.78
N ILE A 12 11.92 2.10 -12.84
CA ILE A 12 10.86 3.10 -13.06
C ILE A 12 11.46 4.23 -13.89
N THR A 13 10.81 4.56 -15.00
CA THR A 13 11.25 5.61 -15.94
C THR A 13 10.35 6.84 -15.88
N SER A 14 9.11 6.68 -15.43
CA SER A 14 8.21 7.80 -15.19
C SER A 14 7.16 7.46 -14.13
N VAL A 15 6.68 8.49 -13.45
CA VAL A 15 5.50 8.42 -12.59
C VAL A 15 4.56 9.54 -13.01
N THR A 16 3.34 9.20 -13.40
CA THR A 16 2.30 10.18 -13.74
C THR A 16 1.30 10.27 -12.61
N TYR A 17 1.01 11.48 -12.16
CA TYR A 17 0.04 11.74 -11.09
C TYR A 17 -0.72 13.04 -11.36
N THR A 18 -1.87 13.20 -10.70
CA THR A 18 -2.62 14.47 -10.70
C THR A 18 -2.56 15.13 -9.34
N ILE A 19 -2.25 16.42 -9.32
CA ILE A 19 -2.31 17.25 -8.12
C ILE A 19 -2.88 18.63 -8.44
N GLY A 20 -3.78 19.12 -7.58
CA GLY A 20 -4.41 20.43 -7.79
C GLY A 20 -5.11 20.55 -9.15
N GLY A 21 -5.68 19.44 -9.65
CA GLY A 21 -6.30 19.36 -10.97
C GLY A 21 -5.34 19.30 -12.16
N SER A 22 -4.03 19.38 -11.95
CA SER A 22 -3.02 19.31 -13.01
C SER A 22 -2.35 17.94 -13.08
N THR A 23 -2.16 17.40 -14.28
CA THR A 23 -1.39 16.18 -14.50
C THR A 23 0.10 16.50 -14.61
N VAL A 24 0.91 15.78 -13.84
CA VAL A 24 2.37 15.88 -13.84
C VAL A 24 2.97 14.53 -14.25
N ALA A 25 3.97 14.57 -15.13
CA ALA A 25 4.80 13.42 -15.46
C ALA A 25 6.20 13.64 -14.90
N GLN A 26 6.55 12.90 -13.85
CA GLN A 26 7.86 12.93 -13.23
C GLN A 26 8.76 11.90 -13.90
N LEU A 27 9.85 12.34 -14.53
CA LEU A 27 10.77 11.49 -15.30
C LEU A 27 12.08 11.18 -14.57
N THR A 28 12.34 11.88 -13.47
CA THR A 28 13.52 11.70 -12.63
C THR A 28 13.11 11.79 -11.17
N GLU A 29 13.94 11.25 -10.28
CA GLU A 29 13.75 11.46 -8.85
C GLU A 29 13.67 12.96 -8.54
N ALA A 30 12.68 13.35 -7.74
CA ALA A 30 12.53 14.74 -7.33
C ALA A 30 13.66 15.09 -6.35
N SER A 31 14.29 16.25 -6.51
CA SER A 31 15.41 16.69 -5.65
C SER A 31 14.98 17.19 -4.26
N GLY A 32 13.82 16.75 -3.77
CA GLY A 32 13.27 17.13 -2.47
C GLY A 32 11.75 16.99 -2.41
N VAL A 33 11.18 17.30 -1.24
CA VAL A 33 9.73 17.40 -1.07
C VAL A 33 9.27 18.72 -1.68
N THR A 34 8.64 18.69 -2.85
CA THR A 34 7.86 19.83 -3.32
C THR A 34 6.73 20.04 -2.32
N ASN A 35 6.72 21.18 -1.63
CA ASN A 35 5.69 21.48 -0.65
C ASN A 35 4.39 21.81 -1.39
N VAL A 36 3.58 20.79 -1.65
CA VAL A 36 2.37 20.90 -2.46
C VAL A 36 1.10 21.18 -1.62
N GLY A 37 1.27 21.70 -0.41
CA GLY A 37 0.17 21.89 0.54
C GLY A 37 -0.50 20.56 0.88
N ASP A 38 -1.80 20.57 1.19
CA ASP A 38 -2.60 19.38 1.50
C ASP A 38 -3.40 18.87 0.29
N SER A 39 -2.99 19.23 -0.92
CA SER A 39 -3.69 18.78 -2.13
C SER A 39 -3.51 17.27 -2.32
N PRO A 40 -4.58 16.52 -2.63
CA PRO A 40 -4.51 15.11 -3.01
C PRO A 40 -3.57 14.88 -4.19
N VAL A 41 -2.85 13.75 -4.17
CA VAL A 41 -1.94 13.33 -5.23
C VAL A 41 -2.37 11.97 -5.78
N TYR A 42 -3.24 11.98 -6.79
CA TYR A 42 -3.73 10.74 -7.37
C TYR A 42 -2.74 10.14 -8.37
N LEU A 43 -2.22 8.95 -8.07
CA LEU A 43 -1.38 8.19 -8.99
C LEU A 43 -2.20 7.79 -10.24
N LYS A 44 -1.63 7.99 -11.42
CA LYS A 44 -2.26 7.65 -12.71
C LYS A 44 -1.55 6.51 -13.39
N SER A 45 -0.22 6.57 -13.45
CA SER A 45 0.58 5.49 -14.03
C SER A 45 2.02 5.48 -13.53
N VAL A 46 2.66 4.31 -13.64
CA VAL A 46 4.09 4.13 -13.45
C VAL A 46 4.67 3.53 -14.73
N GLY A 47 5.51 4.30 -15.41
CA GLY A 47 6.24 3.86 -16.60
C GLY A 47 7.50 3.11 -16.22
N THR A 48 7.83 2.08 -17.01
CA THR A 48 8.93 1.18 -16.71
C THR A 48 9.85 1.00 -17.91
N ALA A 49 11.13 0.67 -17.69
CA ALA A 49 12.12 0.64 -18.76
C ALA A 49 11.92 -0.48 -19.80
N SER A 50 11.21 -1.56 -19.44
CA SER A 50 11.06 -2.74 -20.32
C SER A 50 9.76 -3.53 -20.11
N GLY A 51 8.80 -2.98 -19.35
CA GLY A 51 7.48 -3.57 -19.11
C GLY A 51 6.34 -2.67 -19.59
N PRO A 52 5.09 -3.14 -19.51
CA PRO A 52 3.94 -2.28 -19.73
C PRO A 52 3.89 -1.15 -18.68
N ASP A 53 3.30 -0.02 -19.05
CA ASP A 53 2.98 1.02 -18.07
C ASP A 53 1.96 0.47 -17.07
N LEU A 54 2.28 0.58 -15.79
CA LEU A 54 1.36 0.21 -14.73
C LEU A 54 0.26 1.26 -14.71
N THR A 55 -0.95 0.85 -15.05
CA THR A 55 -2.14 1.68 -15.16
C THR A 55 -3.28 0.98 -14.41
N PHE A 56 -4.30 1.74 -13.99
CA PHE A 56 -5.47 1.22 -13.27
C PHE A 56 -5.18 0.73 -11.83
N PHE A 57 -5.16 1.66 -10.88
CA PHE A 57 -5.17 1.32 -9.46
C PHE A 57 -6.61 1.09 -8.98
N ASN A 58 -6.82 0.04 -8.17
CA ASN A 58 -7.93 -0.07 -7.21
C ASN A 58 -9.39 -0.09 -7.70
N THR A 59 -9.71 -0.62 -8.87
CA THR A 59 -11.08 -0.48 -9.44
C THR A 59 -12.13 -1.51 -8.99
N ALA A 60 -11.80 -2.51 -8.16
CA ALA A 60 -12.74 -3.57 -7.78
C ALA A 60 -13.12 -3.61 -6.29
N GLY A 61 -12.50 -2.77 -5.47
CA GLY A 61 -12.74 -2.73 -4.03
C GLY A 61 -11.95 -3.75 -3.23
N ALA A 62 -11.65 -3.37 -1.99
CA ALA A 62 -10.93 -4.18 -1.01
C ALA A 62 -11.85 -4.49 0.18
N LYS A 63 -11.68 -5.67 0.77
CA LYS A 63 -12.37 -6.09 1.99
C LYS A 63 -11.38 -6.62 3.01
N VAL A 64 -11.60 -6.29 4.27
CA VAL A 64 -10.80 -6.76 5.40
C VAL A 64 -11.61 -7.77 6.19
N PHE A 65 -11.05 -8.96 6.42
CA PHE A 65 -11.75 -10.06 7.11
C PHE A 65 -11.19 -10.37 8.50
N ASN A 66 -9.87 -10.61 8.58
CA ASN A 66 -9.23 -11.12 9.79
C ASN A 66 -8.28 -10.09 10.38
N VAL A 67 -8.81 -9.06 11.06
CA VAL A 67 -7.95 -8.10 11.78
C VAL A 67 -7.47 -8.71 13.08
N ASN A 68 -6.16 -8.72 13.29
CA ASN A 68 -5.56 -9.19 14.52
C ASN A 68 -6.10 -8.38 15.72
N PRO A 69 -6.73 -9.04 16.73
CA PRO A 69 -7.26 -8.36 17.90
C PRO A 69 -6.22 -7.55 18.70
N GLU A 70 -4.95 -7.96 18.67
CA GLU A 70 -3.86 -7.30 19.40
C GLU A 70 -3.65 -5.86 18.92
N LEU A 71 -3.92 -5.58 17.64
CA LEU A 71 -3.84 -4.22 17.08
C LEU A 71 -4.75 -3.22 17.79
N GLY A 72 -5.86 -3.69 18.38
CA GLY A 72 -6.80 -2.83 19.13
C GLY A 72 -6.19 -2.26 20.42
N THR A 73 -5.06 -2.82 20.86
CA THR A 73 -4.30 -2.35 22.02
C THR A 73 -2.94 -1.74 21.67
N THR A 74 -2.50 -1.93 20.42
CA THR A 74 -1.22 -1.41 19.92
C THR A 74 -1.34 0.06 19.58
N GLY A 75 -0.49 0.90 20.18
CA GLY A 75 -0.33 2.29 19.78
C GLY A 75 0.57 2.42 18.56
N GLY A 76 0.39 3.48 17.77
CA GLY A 76 1.25 3.72 16.60
C GLY A 76 0.86 2.94 15.35
N VAL A 77 -0.29 2.26 15.36
CA VAL A 77 -0.86 1.59 14.18
C VAL A 77 -2.12 2.31 13.75
N GLY A 78 -2.27 2.56 12.46
CA GLY A 78 -3.48 3.18 11.94
C GLY A 78 -3.41 3.51 10.46
N VAL A 79 -4.39 4.29 10.04
CA VAL A 79 -4.52 4.78 8.66
C VAL A 79 -4.59 6.30 8.69
N PHE A 80 -3.88 6.95 7.78
CA PHE A 80 -4.02 8.35 7.46
C PHE A 80 -4.74 8.48 6.12
N ASP A 81 -5.86 9.20 6.12
CA ASP A 81 -6.67 9.49 4.93
C ASP A 81 -7.02 10.98 4.92
N ASN A 82 -6.45 11.73 3.98
CA ASN A 82 -6.78 13.14 3.73
C ASN A 82 -6.86 14.04 4.98
N GLY A 83 -5.88 13.92 5.89
CA GLY A 83 -5.82 14.72 7.13
C GLY A 83 -6.55 14.10 8.32
N VAL A 84 -7.25 13.00 8.13
CA VAL A 84 -7.92 12.23 9.19
C VAL A 84 -7.06 11.02 9.54
N THR A 85 -6.87 10.79 10.83
CA THR A 85 -6.16 9.62 11.34
C THR A 85 -7.15 8.69 12.03
N THR A 86 -7.18 7.42 11.60
CA THR A 86 -7.96 6.35 12.23
C THR A 86 -6.98 5.35 12.87
N PRO A 87 -6.71 5.44 14.18
CA PRO A 87 -5.82 4.50 14.85
C PRO A 87 -6.54 3.16 15.12
N SER A 88 -5.79 2.06 15.13
CA SER A 88 -6.32 0.72 15.40
C SER A 88 -7.01 0.62 16.77
N ASN A 89 -6.49 1.34 17.76
CA ASN A 89 -7.01 1.39 19.13
C ASN A 89 -8.28 2.25 19.32
N ALA A 90 -8.73 2.98 18.29
CA ALA A 90 -10.05 3.62 18.29
C ALA A 90 -11.19 2.63 17.99
N GLY A 91 -10.86 1.39 17.64
CA GLY A 91 -11.80 0.31 17.39
C GLY A 91 -11.47 -0.43 16.10
N LEU A 92 -11.30 -1.75 16.19
CA LEU A 92 -10.87 -2.60 15.07
C LEU A 92 -11.80 -2.54 13.86
N SER A 93 -13.12 -2.41 14.08
CA SER A 93 -14.08 -2.27 12.98
C SER A 93 -13.92 -0.94 12.22
N ALA A 94 -13.62 0.15 12.92
CA ALA A 94 -13.39 1.45 12.28
C ALA A 94 -12.05 1.46 11.55
N TYR A 95 -11.03 0.84 12.14
CA TYR A 95 -9.74 0.63 11.50
C TYR A 95 -9.86 -0.23 10.23
N ALA A 96 -10.57 -1.36 10.28
CA ALA A 96 -10.81 -2.21 9.11
C ALA A 96 -11.46 -1.42 7.96
N ALA A 97 -12.51 -0.65 8.25
CA ALA A 97 -13.19 0.17 7.26
C ALA A 97 -12.27 1.27 6.68
N ALA A 98 -11.40 1.87 7.51
CA ALA A 98 -10.42 2.85 7.05
C ALA A 98 -9.34 2.21 6.15
N VAL A 99 -8.87 1.01 6.49
CA VAL A 99 -7.94 0.23 5.66
C VAL A 99 -8.58 -0.11 4.31
N GLU A 100 -9.85 -0.55 4.29
CA GLU A 100 -10.59 -0.78 3.06
C GLU A 100 -10.65 0.49 2.20
N GLY A 101 -11.03 1.62 2.79
CA GLY A 101 -11.12 2.91 2.10
C GLY A 101 -9.78 3.35 1.48
N THR A 102 -8.71 3.31 2.27
CA THR A 102 -7.36 3.69 1.80
C THR A 102 -6.82 2.71 0.77
N SER A 103 -7.10 1.40 0.92
CA SER A 103 -6.72 0.38 -0.06
C SER A 103 -7.50 0.48 -1.36
N MET A 104 -8.50 1.35 -1.47
CA MET A 104 -9.21 1.67 -2.71
C MET A 104 -8.86 3.05 -3.26
N ASP A 105 -8.19 3.91 -2.47
CA ASP A 105 -7.81 5.24 -2.88
C ASP A 105 -6.56 5.19 -3.77
N THR A 106 -6.47 6.15 -4.68
CA THR A 106 -5.29 6.37 -5.53
C THR A 106 -4.47 7.56 -5.08
N ASP A 107 -4.91 8.28 -4.05
CA ASP A 107 -4.13 9.33 -3.40
C ASP A 107 -2.93 8.71 -2.67
N ILE A 108 -1.73 8.93 -3.19
CA ILE A 108 -0.49 8.41 -2.59
C ILE A 108 -0.13 9.07 -1.25
N ARG A 109 -0.90 10.08 -0.84
CA ARG A 109 -0.80 10.70 0.48
C ARG A 109 -1.56 9.94 1.55
N ASN A 110 -2.45 9.04 1.14
CA ASN A 110 -3.13 8.13 2.05
C ASN A 110 -2.22 6.93 2.30
N PHE A 111 -2.02 6.58 3.57
CA PHE A 111 -1.12 5.50 3.95
C PHE A 111 -1.57 4.82 5.24
N GLY A 112 -1.34 3.51 5.30
CA GLY A 112 -1.23 2.81 6.57
C GLY A 112 0.09 3.17 7.24
N TYR A 113 0.07 3.37 8.55
CA TYR A 113 1.28 3.55 9.33
C TYR A 113 1.35 2.51 10.44
N HIS A 114 2.58 2.10 10.71
CA HIS A 114 2.95 1.24 11.81
C HIS A 114 4.17 1.88 12.49
N ASP A 115 3.98 3.10 12.98
CA ASP A 115 4.98 3.90 13.68
C ASP A 115 4.91 3.60 15.17
N TYR A 116 5.57 2.52 15.53
CA TYR A 116 5.74 2.14 16.92
C TYR A 116 6.65 3.18 17.57
N LEU A 117 6.09 4.12 18.34
CA LEU A 117 6.87 5.02 19.21
C LEU A 117 7.70 4.27 20.29
N SER A 118 7.71 2.94 20.25
CA SER A 118 8.71 2.07 20.90
C SER A 118 9.42 1.23 19.81
N PRO A 119 10.75 1.25 19.73
CA PRO A 119 11.49 0.54 18.69
C PRO A 119 11.33 -0.98 18.84
N GLY A 120 10.70 -1.63 17.86
CA GLY A 120 10.67 -3.08 17.74
C GLY A 120 9.79 -3.49 16.56
N PRO A 121 10.18 -4.50 15.77
CA PRO A 121 9.28 -5.07 14.78
C PRO A 121 8.10 -5.71 15.52
N THR A 122 6.87 -5.53 15.02
CA THR A 122 5.82 -6.55 15.20
C THR A 122 6.44 -7.86 14.77
N ASP A 123 6.21 -8.95 15.52
CA ASP A 123 6.71 -10.25 15.10
C ASP A 123 6.24 -10.48 13.65
N PRO A 124 7.15 -10.51 12.66
CA PRO A 124 6.76 -10.64 11.26
C PRO A 124 6.04 -11.97 10.99
N ALA A 125 6.08 -12.91 11.94
CA ALA A 125 5.30 -14.14 11.90
C ALA A 125 3.81 -13.95 12.25
N VAL A 126 3.40 -12.80 12.78
CA VAL A 126 2.01 -12.52 13.16
C VAL A 126 1.36 -11.64 12.10
N ALA A 127 0.35 -12.19 11.42
CA ALA A 127 -0.42 -11.44 10.43
C ALA A 127 -1.25 -10.34 11.09
N ASP A 128 -1.22 -9.14 10.51
CA ASP A 128 -1.99 -7.99 11.00
C ASP A 128 -3.44 -8.02 10.53
N LEU A 129 -3.65 -8.25 9.23
CA LEU A 129 -4.96 -8.30 8.60
C LEU A 129 -4.94 -9.04 7.27
N ASP A 130 -6.07 -9.66 6.93
CA ASP A 130 -6.29 -10.26 5.62
C ASP A 130 -7.06 -9.28 4.72
N LEU A 131 -6.46 -8.95 3.57
CA LEU A 131 -7.03 -8.08 2.56
C LEU A 131 -7.43 -8.88 1.31
N GLN A 132 -8.72 -8.88 0.98
CA GLN A 132 -9.24 -9.49 -0.23
C GLN A 132 -9.62 -8.43 -1.25
N PHE A 133 -9.11 -8.55 -2.47
CA PHE A 133 -9.57 -7.75 -3.61
C PHE A 133 -10.70 -8.47 -4.34
N ALA A 134 -11.76 -7.75 -4.72
CA ALA A 134 -12.97 -8.37 -5.27
C ALA A 134 -12.76 -9.00 -6.67
N LYS A 135 -11.63 -8.73 -7.31
CA LYS A 135 -11.24 -9.33 -8.58
C LYS A 135 -9.97 -10.15 -8.37
N ALA A 136 -9.94 -11.36 -8.92
CA ALA A 136 -8.74 -12.18 -8.93
C ALA A 136 -7.59 -11.39 -9.57
N MET A 137 -6.46 -11.36 -8.88
CA MET A 137 -5.24 -10.79 -9.43
C MET A 137 -4.77 -11.67 -10.59
N ASN A 138 -4.63 -11.08 -11.77
CA ASN A 138 -3.97 -11.69 -12.91
C ASN A 138 -2.45 -11.58 -12.76
N LEU A 139 -1.69 -12.34 -13.56
CA LEU A 139 -0.22 -12.25 -13.62
C LEU A 139 0.31 -10.86 -14.05
N THR A 140 -0.58 -9.95 -14.44
CA THR A 140 -0.30 -8.58 -14.86
C THR A 140 -0.74 -7.55 -13.83
N ASP A 141 -1.22 -7.97 -12.66
CA ASP A 141 -1.59 -7.07 -11.58
C ASP A 141 -0.40 -6.88 -10.64
N TYR A 142 -0.33 -5.70 -10.01
CA TYR A 142 0.81 -5.28 -9.20
C TYR A 142 0.32 -4.58 -7.94
N LEU A 143 1.07 -4.73 -6.85
CA LEU A 143 0.91 -3.94 -5.64
C LEU A 143 1.93 -2.81 -5.65
N VAL A 144 1.47 -1.58 -5.43
CA VAL A 144 2.35 -0.43 -5.21
C VAL A 144 2.46 -0.21 -3.72
N VAL A 145 3.69 -0.25 -3.21
CA VAL A 145 3.99 0.08 -1.83
C VAL A 145 4.87 1.31 -1.80
N THR A 146 4.45 2.31 -1.04
CA THR A 146 5.19 3.54 -0.80
C THR A 146 5.63 3.58 0.65
N GLU A 147 6.88 3.99 0.88
CA GLU A 147 7.42 4.16 2.22
C GLU A 147 7.95 5.58 2.42
N ARG A 148 7.91 6.04 3.67
CA ARG A 148 8.49 7.30 4.09
C ARG A 148 9.81 7.00 4.80
N TRP A 149 10.93 7.38 4.18
CA TRP A 149 12.30 7.33 4.74
C TRP A 149 13.10 6.02 4.62
N GLY A 150 12.66 5.02 3.85
CA GLY A 150 13.50 3.87 3.50
C GLY A 150 13.79 2.92 4.67
N ASN A 151 12.99 3.00 5.74
CA ASN A 151 13.16 2.21 6.96
C ASN A 151 11.93 1.33 7.25
N SER A 152 11.02 1.17 6.30
CA SER A 152 9.87 0.30 6.44
C SER A 152 10.21 -1.11 5.96
N SER A 153 9.64 -2.11 6.63
CA SER A 153 9.60 -3.48 6.14
C SER A 153 8.16 -3.96 6.18
N PHE A 154 7.73 -4.68 5.16
CA PHE A 154 6.42 -5.33 5.12
C PHE A 154 6.58 -6.74 4.57
N GLN A 155 5.68 -7.63 4.96
CA GLN A 155 5.60 -8.98 4.45
C GLN A 155 4.22 -9.19 3.85
N LEU A 156 4.18 -9.84 2.69
CA LEU A 156 2.94 -10.23 2.03
C LEU A 156 2.87 -11.76 2.03
N LEU A 157 1.69 -12.29 2.34
CA LEU A 157 1.40 -13.71 2.26
C LEU A 157 0.17 -13.90 1.37
N ALA A 158 0.29 -14.72 0.33
CA ALA A 158 -0.84 -15.05 -0.53
C ALA A 158 -1.73 -16.03 0.23
N LEU A 159 -3.03 -15.77 0.25
CA LEU A 159 -4.01 -16.65 0.88
C LEU A 159 -4.85 -17.35 -0.20
N ALA A 160 -5.19 -18.60 0.06
CA ALA A 160 -6.17 -19.36 -0.69
C ALA A 160 -7.60 -18.86 -0.39
N ALA A 161 -8.59 -19.35 -1.13
CA ALA A 161 -9.98 -18.92 -0.98
C ALA A 161 -10.59 -19.23 0.40
N ASP A 162 -9.99 -20.17 1.14
CA ASP A 162 -10.36 -20.54 2.51
C ASP A 162 -9.61 -19.71 3.58
N GLY A 163 -8.73 -18.79 3.17
CA GLY A 163 -7.94 -17.95 4.07
C GLY A 163 -6.62 -18.56 4.52
N GLU A 164 -6.30 -19.80 4.12
CA GLU A 164 -5.04 -20.44 4.49
C GLU A 164 -3.88 -19.98 3.57
N PRO A 165 -2.62 -20.01 4.03
CA PRO A 165 -1.47 -19.68 3.19
C PRO A 165 -1.43 -20.51 1.89
N TYR A 166 -1.35 -19.84 0.74
CA TYR A 166 -1.28 -20.51 -0.57
C TYR A 166 0.11 -21.07 -0.82
N VAL A 167 0.26 -22.39 -0.62
CA VAL A 167 1.54 -23.09 -0.78
C VAL A 167 2.05 -22.98 -2.22
N GLY A 168 3.28 -22.48 -2.39
CA GLY A 168 3.91 -22.30 -3.70
C GLY A 168 3.61 -20.95 -4.36
N ALA A 169 2.94 -20.03 -3.65
CA ALA A 169 2.86 -18.63 -4.09
C ALA A 169 4.25 -18.02 -4.27
N ASN A 170 4.41 -17.23 -5.32
CA ASN A 170 5.58 -16.38 -5.52
C ASN A 170 5.09 -14.94 -5.56
N ILE A 171 5.24 -14.24 -4.42
CA ILE A 171 4.96 -12.80 -4.28
C ILE A 171 6.28 -12.04 -4.42
#